data_AF-A0A6J1R6K8-F1
#
_entry.id   AF-A0A6J1R6K8-F1
#
_cell.length_a   1.000
_cell.length_b   1.000
_cell.length_c   1.000
_cell.angle_alpha   90.00
_cell.angle_beta   90.00
_cell.angle_gamma   90.00
#
_symmetry.space_group_name_H-M   'P 1'
#
loop_
_entity.id
_entity.type
_entity.pdbx_description
1 polymer ?
#
loop_
_entity_poly.entity_id
_entity_poly.type
_entity_poly.pdbx_seq_one_letter_code
_entity_poly.pdbx_strand_id
1 'polypeptide(L)'
;MDEADSFLVQFVIKNNATKAVIFIDKTLSNLITNVINEKLTVFVDGTFATVPQLKNTNCQLWTIVIRHDNRTFPIVYAIMEGRTVQSYVNVLKKVTNVLKIIPDTVISDFEKTERKALHTVFPSATIIGCFFH
;
A
#
# COMPACT_ATOMS: atom_id res chain seq x y z
N MET A 1 -7.49 -7.25 -27.46
CA MET A 1 -7.49 -6.08 -26.56
C MET A 1 -8.71 -6.24 -25.68
N ASP A 2 -8.59 -7.04 -24.63
CA ASP A 2 -9.59 -7.10 -23.55
C ASP A 2 -8.97 -6.34 -22.38
N GLU A 3 -9.33 -5.06 -22.27
CA GLU A 3 -8.87 -4.11 -21.24
C GLU A 3 -9.52 -4.33 -19.87
N ALA A 4 -10.23 -5.44 -19.65
CA ALA A 4 -11.12 -5.57 -18.50
C ALA A 4 -10.43 -5.96 -17.18
N ASP A 5 -9.12 -6.23 -17.16
CA ASP A 5 -8.53 -6.94 -16.02
C ASP A 5 -7.11 -6.50 -15.64
N SER A 6 -6.82 -5.19 -15.69
CA SER A 6 -5.52 -4.60 -15.35
C SER A 6 -5.16 -4.69 -13.86
N PHE A 7 -6.15 -4.81 -12.98
CA PHE A 7 -5.95 -4.88 -11.53
C PHE A 7 -6.33 -6.25 -10.96
N LEU A 8 -5.49 -6.77 -10.07
CA LEU A 8 -5.88 -7.80 -9.13
C LEU A 8 -6.59 -7.12 -7.95
N VAL A 9 -7.81 -7.56 -7.65
CA VAL A 9 -8.59 -7.02 -6.53
C VAL A 9 -8.50 -7.96 -5.32
N GLN A 10 -8.21 -7.40 -4.15
CA GLN A 10 -8.17 -8.10 -2.87
C GLN A 10 -9.07 -7.39 -1.85
N PHE A 11 -9.57 -8.16 -0.87
CA PHE A 11 -10.44 -7.65 0.18
C PHE A 11 -9.86 -7.94 1.56
N VAL A 12 -10.03 -7.00 2.48
CA VAL A 12 -9.92 -7.23 3.93
C VAL A 12 -11.33 -7.33 4.47
N ILE A 13 -11.72 -8.49 4.99
CA ILE A 13 -13.06 -8.74 5.55
C ILE A 13 -12.92 -8.98 7.06
N LYS A 14 -13.76 -8.32 7.86
CA LYS A 14 -13.85 -8.51 9.31
C LYS A 14 -15.31 -8.48 9.74
N ASN A 15 -15.75 -9.47 10.52
CA ASN A 15 -17.13 -9.59 11.00
C ASN A 15 -18.16 -9.49 9.85
N ASN A 16 -17.91 -10.19 8.75
CA ASN A 16 -18.73 -10.17 7.52
C ASN A 16 -18.90 -8.78 6.85
N ALA A 17 -18.05 -7.81 7.20
CA ALA A 17 -18.01 -6.51 6.56
C ALA A 17 -16.65 -6.27 5.86
N THR A 18 -16.70 -5.69 4.68
CA THR A 18 -15.49 -5.24 3.96
C THR A 18 -14.90 -4.05 4.69
N LYS A 19 -13.61 -4.15 5.05
CA LYS A 19 -12.83 -3.10 5.72
C LYS A 19 -11.82 -2.43 4.82
N ALA A 20 -11.42 -3.11 3.76
CA ALA A 20 -10.65 -2.50 2.68
C ALA A 20 -10.88 -3.23 1.36
N VAL A 21 -10.85 -2.47 0.27
CA VAL A 21 -10.73 -2.96 -1.11
C VAL A 21 -9.37 -2.52 -1.63
N ILE A 22 -8.60 -3.45 -2.16
CA ILE A 22 -7.21 -3.26 -2.57
C ILE A 22 -7.10 -3.59 -4.05
N PHE A 23 -6.64 -2.65 -4.85
CA PHE A 23 -6.35 -2.82 -6.27
C PHE A 23 -4.84 -2.87 -6.45
N ILE A 24 -4.35 -3.92 -7.11
CA ILE A 24 -2.93 -4.15 -7.36
C ILE A 24 -2.73 -4.24 -8.88
N ASP A 25 -1.91 -3.36 -9.44
CA ASP A 25 -1.64 -3.35 -10.89
C ASP A 25 -0.89 -4.63 -11.30
N LYS A 26 -1.50 -5.46 -12.14
CA LYS A 26 -0.93 -6.76 -12.57
C LYS A 26 0.31 -6.56 -13.45
N THR A 27 0.31 -5.54 -14.29
CA THR A 27 1.41 -5.25 -15.23
C THR A 27 2.65 -4.82 -14.47
N LEU A 28 2.50 -3.87 -13.54
CA LEU A 28 3.59 -3.40 -12.68
C LEU A 28 4.05 -4.49 -11.71
N SER A 29 3.14 -5.33 -11.19
CA SER A 29 3.51 -6.47 -10.35
C SER A 29 4.48 -7.41 -11.08
N ASN A 30 4.18 -7.77 -12.34
CA ASN A 30 5.04 -8.65 -13.13
C ASN A 30 6.39 -7.99 -13.44
N LEU A 31 6.40 -6.68 -13.72
CA LEU A 31 7.63 -5.93 -13.92
C LEU A 31 8.52 -5.98 -12.68
N ILE A 32 7.94 -5.71 -11.49
CA ILE A 32 8.69 -5.76 -10.23
C ILE A 32 9.30 -7.13 -10.02
N THR A 33 8.52 -8.22 -10.11
CA THR A 33 9.01 -9.57 -9.83
C THR A 33 10.22 -9.96 -10.69
N ASN A 34 10.29 -9.47 -11.93
CA ASN A 34 11.38 -9.78 -12.87
C ASN A 34 12.62 -8.89 -12.72
N VAL A 35 12.53 -7.80 -11.96
CA VAL A 35 13.52 -6.70 -11.97
C VAL A 35 14.29 -6.56 -10.65
N ILE A 36 13.96 -7.31 -9.59
CA ILE A 36 14.61 -7.09 -8.27
C ILE A 36 16.02 -7.71 -8.20
N ASN A 37 17.02 -6.96 -8.69
CA ASN A 37 18.41 -7.03 -8.26
C ASN A 37 18.88 -5.73 -7.57
N GLU A 38 18.01 -4.71 -7.49
CA GLU A 38 18.30 -3.40 -6.90
C GLU A 38 17.63 -3.21 -5.53
N LYS A 39 18.12 -2.25 -4.75
CA LYS A 39 17.51 -1.85 -3.48
C LYS A 39 16.11 -1.26 -3.71
N LEU A 40 15.08 -1.89 -3.18
CA LEU A 40 13.70 -1.49 -3.39
C LEU A 40 13.32 -0.33 -2.45
N THR A 41 12.92 0.81 -3.03
CA THR A 41 12.34 1.92 -2.29
C THR A 41 10.84 1.98 -2.51
N VAL A 42 10.08 1.97 -1.42
CA VAL A 42 8.62 2.10 -1.39
C VAL A 42 8.24 3.45 -0.79
N PHE A 43 7.23 4.09 -1.34
CA PHE A 43 6.57 5.27 -0.78
C PHE A 43 5.14 4.91 -0.45
N VAL A 44 4.63 5.45 0.64
CA VAL A 44 3.21 5.33 0.99
C VAL A 44 2.63 6.71 1.27
N ASP A 45 1.38 6.90 0.86
CA ASP A 45 0.67 8.16 1.04
C ASP A 45 -0.83 7.91 1.20
N GLY A 46 -1.48 8.71 2.04
CA GLY A 46 -2.91 8.63 2.33
C GLY A 46 -3.64 9.91 1.95
N THR A 47 -4.64 9.81 1.08
CA THR A 47 -5.55 10.93 0.76
C THR A 47 -6.98 10.64 1.22
N PHE A 48 -7.66 11.69 1.69
CA PHE A 48 -8.92 11.56 2.46
C PHE A 48 -10.16 12.04 1.72
N ALA A 49 -10.02 12.97 0.77
CA ALA A 49 -11.15 13.62 0.11
C ALA A 49 -11.79 12.76 -1.01
N THR A 50 -11.09 11.73 -1.48
CA THR A 50 -11.44 10.94 -2.68
C THR A 50 -12.13 9.61 -2.37
N VAL A 51 -12.65 9.44 -1.15
CA VAL A 51 -13.28 8.18 -0.68
C VAL A 51 -14.64 8.40 -0.05
N PRO A 52 -15.51 7.36 -0.04
CA PRO A 52 -16.80 7.43 0.64
C PRO A 52 -16.66 7.78 2.12
N GLN A 53 -17.34 8.85 2.54
CA GLN A 53 -17.35 9.30 3.93
C GLN A 53 -18.45 8.54 4.69
N LEU A 54 -18.11 7.37 5.22
CA LEU A 54 -19.03 6.56 6.01
C LEU A 54 -19.09 7.11 7.45
N LYS A 55 -20.26 7.02 8.09
CA LYS A 55 -20.41 7.48 9.48
C LYS A 55 -19.50 6.67 10.41
N ASN A 56 -18.82 7.37 11.33
CA ASN A 56 -17.93 6.79 12.33
C ASN A 56 -16.75 5.99 11.76
N THR A 57 -16.36 6.23 10.52
CA THR A 57 -15.14 5.66 9.92
C THR A 57 -14.11 6.74 9.65
N ASN A 58 -12.89 6.30 9.41
CA ASN A 58 -11.76 7.13 9.06
C ASN A 58 -11.29 6.67 7.67
N CYS A 59 -12.16 6.83 6.68
CA CYS A 59 -11.89 6.35 5.33
C CYS A 59 -10.70 7.07 4.70
N GLN A 60 -9.89 6.34 3.95
CA GLN A 60 -8.84 6.91 3.12
C GLN A 60 -8.61 6.07 1.87
N LEU A 61 -8.04 6.70 0.86
CA LEU A 61 -7.33 6.04 -0.23
C LEU A 61 -5.86 6.04 0.15
N TRP A 62 -5.33 4.85 0.41
CA TRP A 62 -3.93 4.64 0.75
C TRP A 62 -3.19 4.04 -0.44
N THR A 63 -2.14 4.69 -0.89
CA THR A 63 -1.41 4.33 -2.11
C THR A 63 -0.03 3.82 -1.76
N ILE A 64 0.40 2.73 -2.40
CA ILE A 64 1.78 2.23 -2.32
C ILE A 64 2.43 2.44 -3.68
N VAL A 65 3.53 3.16 -3.68
CA VAL A 65 4.29 3.57 -4.85
C VAL A 65 5.67 2.94 -4.76
N ILE A 66 6.17 2.42 -5.88
CA ILE A 66 7.54 1.89 -5.97
C ILE A 66 8.39 2.79 -6.85
N ARG A 67 9.69 2.88 -6.55
CA ARG A 67 10.66 3.51 -7.44
C ARG A 67 11.44 2.46 -8.23
N HIS A 68 11.52 2.68 -9.54
CA HIS A 68 12.37 1.93 -10.46
C HIS A 68 12.91 2.87 -11.54
N ASP A 69 14.20 2.77 -11.85
CA ASP A 69 14.90 3.60 -12.85
C ASP A 69 14.59 5.10 -12.72
N ASN A 70 14.78 5.64 -11.51
CA ASN A 70 14.48 7.03 -11.13
C ASN A 70 13.03 7.51 -11.33
N ARG A 71 12.10 6.64 -11.71
CA ARG A 71 10.68 6.92 -11.85
C ARG A 71 9.89 6.27 -10.73
N THR A 72 8.71 6.81 -10.44
CA THR A 72 7.81 6.30 -9.40
C THR A 72 6.52 5.83 -10.01
N PHE A 73 6.07 4.64 -9.62
CA PHE A 73 4.87 4.01 -10.16
C PHE A 73 3.96 3.60 -9.00
N PRO A 74 2.73 4.13 -8.92
CA PRO A 74 1.74 3.64 -7.99
C PRO A 74 1.31 2.23 -8.41
N ILE A 75 1.53 1.26 -7.53
CA ILE A 75 1.24 -0.16 -7.80
C ILE A 75 0.07 -0.69 -6.98
N VAL A 76 -0.21 -0.09 -5.82
CA VAL A 76 -1.36 -0.46 -4.99
C VAL A 76 -2.19 0.76 -4.64
N TYR A 77 -3.51 0.58 -4.73
CA TYR A 77 -4.52 1.51 -4.26
C TYR A 77 -5.43 0.78 -3.26
N ALA A 78 -5.46 1.21 -2.01
CA ALA A 78 -6.29 0.62 -0.97
C ALA A 78 -7.32 1.62 -0.45
N ILE A 79 -8.60 1.39 -0.75
CA ILE A 79 -9.69 2.11 -0.10
C ILE A 79 -9.99 1.39 1.21
N MET A 80 -9.79 2.05 2.35
CA MET A 80 -9.90 1.41 3.67
C MET A 80 -10.67 2.27 4.68
N GLU A 81 -11.47 1.63 5.53
CA GLU A 81 -12.39 2.31 6.47
C GLU A 81 -11.70 2.86 7.74
N GLY A 82 -10.42 2.56 7.97
CA GLY A 82 -9.78 2.98 9.21
C GLY A 82 -8.28 3.14 9.09
N ARG A 83 -7.77 4.13 9.81
CA ARG A 83 -6.35 4.53 9.92
C ARG A 83 -5.74 4.02 11.23
N THR A 84 -5.95 2.74 11.52
CA THR A 84 -5.36 2.10 12.72
C THR A 84 -4.16 1.26 12.30
N VAL A 85 -3.22 1.02 13.22
CA VAL A 85 -2.08 0.12 12.99
C VAL A 85 -2.54 -1.21 12.39
N GLN A 86 -3.59 -1.81 12.96
CA GLN A 86 -4.10 -3.10 12.48
C GLN A 86 -4.72 -3.00 11.08
N SER A 87 -5.37 -1.88 10.76
CA SER A 87 -5.93 -1.66 9.42
C SER A 87 -4.83 -1.66 8.36
N TYR A 88 -3.76 -0.91 8.59
CA TYR A 88 -2.59 -0.88 7.69
C TYR A 88 -1.91 -2.24 7.61
N VAL A 89 -1.67 -2.92 8.75
CA VAL A 89 -1.06 -4.26 8.77
C VAL A 89 -1.88 -5.25 7.94
N ASN A 90 -3.21 -5.20 8.01
CA ASN A 90 -4.07 -6.10 7.24
C ASN A 90 -3.94 -5.86 5.73
N VAL A 91 -3.93 -4.59 5.30
CA VAL A 91 -3.73 -4.22 3.88
C VAL A 91 -2.32 -4.64 3.43
N LEU A 92 -1.29 -4.27 4.18
CA LEU A 92 0.10 -4.60 3.88
C LEU A 92 0.31 -6.12 3.74
N LYS A 93 -0.25 -6.93 4.64
CA LYS A 93 -0.17 -8.40 4.53
C LYS A 93 -0.84 -8.94 3.27
N LYS A 94 -1.97 -8.38 2.85
CA LYS A 94 -2.61 -8.76 1.58
C LYS A 94 -1.72 -8.41 0.39
N VAL A 95 -1.13 -7.22 0.41
CA VAL A 95 -0.21 -6.75 -0.64
C VAL A 95 1.05 -7.60 -0.70
N THR A 96 1.73 -7.83 0.42
CA THR A 96 2.98 -8.61 0.44
C THR A 96 2.75 -10.08 0.10
N ASN A 97 1.56 -10.62 0.37
CA ASN A 97 1.20 -11.96 -0.07
C ASN A 97 1.13 -12.09 -1.60
N VAL A 98 0.76 -11.02 -2.31
CA VAL A 98 0.69 -10.97 -3.78
C VAL A 98 2.05 -10.57 -4.37
N LEU A 99 2.54 -9.39 -3.99
CA LEU A 99 3.70 -8.77 -4.63
C LEU A 99 5.04 -9.36 -4.18
N LYS A 100 5.08 -10.03 -3.01
CA LYS A 100 6.30 -10.59 -2.39
C LYS A 100 7.45 -9.57 -2.25
N ILE A 101 7.11 -8.28 -2.13
CA ILE A 101 8.09 -7.21 -1.98
C ILE A 101 8.77 -7.23 -0.61
N ILE A 102 10.07 -6.95 -0.61
CA ILE A 102 10.90 -6.78 0.58
C ILE A 102 11.65 -5.46 0.40
N PRO A 103 11.10 -4.32 0.87
CA PRO A 103 11.73 -3.02 0.66
C PRO A 103 12.96 -2.83 1.55
N ASP A 104 13.99 -2.19 1.01
CA ASP A 104 15.14 -1.68 1.78
C ASP A 104 14.79 -0.39 2.50
N THR A 105 14.01 0.47 1.84
CA THR A 105 13.62 1.79 2.35
C THR A 105 12.13 1.99 2.13
N VAL A 106 11.45 2.47 3.17
CA VAL A 106 10.08 2.95 3.09
C VAL A 106 10.05 4.42 3.45
N ILE A 107 9.47 5.24 2.57
CA ILE A 107 9.23 6.66 2.79
C ILE A 107 7.74 6.83 3.07
N SER A 108 7.40 7.36 4.24
CA SER A 108 6.03 7.57 4.68
C SER A 108 5.90 8.92 5.37
N ASP A 109 4.68 9.36 5.60
CA ASP A 109 4.46 10.52 6.46
C ASP A 109 4.86 10.22 7.91
N PHE A 110 4.94 11.27 8.74
CA PHE A 110 5.22 11.15 10.18
C PHE A 110 4.04 10.61 11.00
N GLU A 111 3.01 10.08 10.33
CA GLU A 111 1.83 9.49 10.95
C GLU A 111 2.20 8.24 11.76
N LYS A 112 1.98 8.30 13.08
CA LYS A 112 2.50 7.30 14.03
C LYS A 112 1.93 5.90 13.79
N THR A 113 0.68 5.78 13.39
CA THR A 113 0.01 4.48 13.24
C THR A 113 0.43 3.77 11.95
N GLU A 114 0.52 4.50 10.83
CA GLU A 114 1.11 4.01 9.58
C GLU A 114 2.55 3.55 9.79
N ARG A 115 3.43 4.38 10.36
CA ARG A 115 4.83 4.02 10.61
C ARG A 115 4.97 2.76 11.47
N LYS A 116 4.15 2.63 12.52
CA LYS A 116 4.15 1.44 13.37
C LYS A 116 3.72 0.18 12.58
N ALA A 117 2.74 0.30 11.69
CA ALA A 117 2.31 -0.81 10.84
C ALA A 117 3.39 -1.20 9.83
N LEU A 118 4.05 -0.22 9.20
CA LEU A 118 5.17 -0.43 8.30
C LEU A 118 6.32 -1.15 9.02
N HIS A 119 6.73 -0.71 10.21
CA HIS A 119 7.74 -1.42 11.02
C HIS A 119 7.33 -2.85 11.36
N THR A 120 6.02 -3.09 11.57
CA THR A 120 5.50 -4.42 11.89
C THR A 120 5.61 -5.37 10.69
N VAL A 121 5.35 -4.89 9.47
CA VAL A 121 5.34 -5.74 8.25
C VAL A 121 6.70 -5.78 7.55
N PHE A 122 7.48 -4.71 7.63
CA PHE A 122 8.81 -4.57 7.02
C PHE A 122 9.87 -4.28 8.10
N PRO A 123 10.14 -5.23 9.02
CA PRO A 123 11.02 -4.97 10.16
C PRO A 123 12.48 -4.68 9.78
N SER A 124 12.92 -5.14 8.60
CA SER A 124 14.27 -4.92 8.08
C SER A 124 14.41 -3.64 7.26
N ALA A 125 13.32 -2.97 6.91
CA ALA A 125 13.36 -1.77 6.09
C ALA A 125 13.71 -0.53 6.93
N THR A 126 14.47 0.40 6.33
CA THR A 126 14.68 1.73 6.91
C THR A 126 13.46 2.60 6.64
N ILE A 127 12.82 3.12 7.69
CA ILE A 127 11.62 3.96 7.56
C ILE A 127 11.99 5.44 7.74
N ILE A 128 11.88 6.20 6.65
CA ILE A 128 12.23 7.62 6.57
C ILE A 128 10.95 8.45 6.47
N GLY A 129 10.92 9.60 7.14
CA GLY A 129 9.82 10.55 6.97
C GLY A 129 9.88 11.25 5.62
N CYS A 130 8.73 11.49 4.99
CA CYS A 130 8.63 12.29 3.78
C CYS A 130 9.04 13.75 4.06
N PHE A 131 9.81 14.38 3.16
CA PHE A 131 10.27 15.78 3.33
C PHE A 131 9.19 16.84 3.13
N PHE A 132 8.00 16.44 2.63
CA PHE A 132 6.91 17.35 2.29
C PHE A 132 5.89 17.52 3.44
N HIS A 133 6.08 16.83 4.57
CA HIS A 133 5.23 16.84 5.76
C HIS A 133 6.09 16.96 7.03
#